data_AF-A0A2A6C2I7-F1
#
_entry.id   AF-A0A2A6C2I7-F1
#
_cell.length_a   1.000
_cell.length_b   1.000
_cell.length_c   1.000
_cell.angle_alpha   90.00
_cell.angle_beta   90.00
_cell.angle_gamma   90.00
#
_symmetry.space_group_name_H-M   'P 1'
#
loop_
_entity.id
_entity.type
_entity.pdbx_description
1 polymer ?
#
loop_
_entity_poly.entity_id
_entity_poly.type
_entity_poly.pdbx_seq_one_letter_code
_entity_poly.pdbx_strand_id
1 'polypeptide(L)'
;MLRPLMQAVIGTEAGLGFFLNIFVLRVIANLSDKTLQHYKFCLTVSTVHSILTSITNVVCVLTHIIDHDAVYSSFNGLSLLFPKWAADVSLVIWILLTVFAWTSLPAAFLLQYMIIVKHSIPTWRILSYIYLTCLLISTPIFFTVNDAFPLPSFAETLEPTVRSMYALSPEERVLVYGGTLFPRPENGNRTFALYIFLGVGLTFSASYGIVLFCVRGILKAIRDQTVNNVSRSSKSLKMQKRFITMLMLEATVPFFFLGVCVGVFTLAGLVGVELGLYALVMSTFVAMVPAVQAILYIWHLRGRSGDRSPSHTTTVSAQRTTARSTTVRNSDSLVAQTRQESATGND
;
A
#
# COMPACT_ATOMS: atom_id res chain seq x y z
N MET A 1 -15.00 -22.31 22.64
CA MET A 1 -13.55 -21.95 22.77
C MET A 1 -12.99 -21.25 21.53
N LEU A 2 -13.48 -21.54 20.32
CA LEU A 2 -12.93 -21.00 19.07
C LEU A 2 -13.09 -19.47 18.93
N ARG A 3 -14.22 -18.90 19.35
CA ARG A 3 -14.47 -17.45 19.28
C ARG A 3 -13.47 -16.62 20.11
N PRO A 4 -13.25 -16.90 21.41
CA PRO A 4 -12.20 -16.24 22.18
C PRO A 4 -10.80 -16.38 21.58
N LEU A 5 -10.49 -17.54 20.99
CA LEU A 5 -9.21 -17.76 20.31
C LEU A 5 -9.06 -16.82 19.10
N MET A 6 -10.07 -16.72 18.23
CA MET A 6 -10.05 -15.83 17.08
C MET A 6 -9.94 -14.36 17.48
N GLN A 7 -10.66 -13.95 18.52
CA GLN A 7 -10.55 -12.62 19.13
C GLN A 7 -9.12 -12.32 19.60
N ALA A 8 -8.50 -13.27 20.31
CA ALA A 8 -7.15 -13.10 20.82
C ALA A 8 -6.11 -13.01 19.69
N VAL A 9 -6.19 -13.90 18.68
CA VAL A 9 -5.24 -13.95 17.56
C VAL A 9 -5.35 -12.69 16.71
N ILE A 10 -6.54 -12.41 16.15
CA ILE A 10 -6.77 -11.25 15.27
C ILE A 10 -6.56 -9.95 16.05
N GLY A 11 -7.00 -9.88 17.31
CA GLY A 11 -6.79 -8.71 18.17
C GLY A 11 -5.32 -8.42 18.43
N THR A 12 -4.52 -9.46 18.70
CA THR A 12 -3.07 -9.33 18.92
C THR A 12 -2.35 -8.90 17.63
N GLU A 13 -2.68 -9.51 16.50
CA GLU A 13 -2.11 -9.15 15.19
C GLU A 13 -2.44 -7.71 14.81
N ALA A 14 -3.70 -7.30 15.00
CA ALA A 14 -4.15 -5.95 14.73
C ALA A 14 -3.47 -4.93 15.65
N GLY A 15 -3.32 -5.26 16.94
CA GLY A 15 -2.57 -4.46 17.91
C GLY A 15 -1.09 -4.29 17.52
N LEU A 16 -0.42 -5.38 17.13
CA LEU A 16 0.94 -5.34 16.61
C LEU A 16 1.04 -4.44 15.37
N GLY A 17 0.12 -4.61 14.41
CA GLY A 17 0.04 -3.77 13.22
C GLY A 17 -0.12 -2.28 13.56
N PHE A 18 -0.95 -1.94 14.55
CA PHE A 18 -1.14 -0.57 15.01
C PHE A 18 0.16 0.04 15.54
N PHE A 19 0.84 -0.63 16.49
CA PHE A 19 2.06 -0.11 17.10
C PHE A 19 3.23 -0.02 16.10
N LEU A 20 3.38 -1.01 15.23
CA LEU A 20 4.42 -0.99 14.19
C LEU A 20 4.21 0.16 13.20
N ASN A 21 2.97 0.41 12.77
CA ASN A 21 2.69 1.52 11.86
C ASN A 21 2.86 2.90 12.54
N ILE A 22 2.54 3.05 13.82
CA ILE A 22 2.88 4.28 14.58
C ILE A 22 4.40 4.49 14.60
N PHE A 23 5.16 3.42 14.84
CA PHE A 23 6.62 3.48 14.79
C PHE A 23 7.12 3.90 13.40
N VAL A 24 6.59 3.29 12.33
CA VAL A 24 6.91 3.67 10.94
C VAL A 24 6.61 5.15 10.68
N LEU A 25 5.44 5.64 11.12
CA LEU A 25 5.05 7.04 10.95
C LEU A 25 6.05 7.99 11.64
N ARG A 26 6.52 7.64 12.85
CA ARG A 26 7.58 8.38 13.54
C ARG A 26 8.90 8.35 12.77
N VAL A 27 9.29 7.20 12.19
CA VAL A 27 10.50 7.11 11.36
C VAL A 27 10.36 7.99 10.11
N ILE A 28 9.21 7.95 9.41
CA ILE A 28 8.94 8.77 8.23
C ILE A 28 9.01 10.27 8.58
N ALA A 29 8.40 10.68 9.70
CA ALA A 29 8.42 12.07 10.15
C ALA A 29 9.85 12.61 10.31
N ASN A 30 10.75 11.78 10.85
CA ASN A 30 12.15 12.12 11.11
C ASN A 30 13.08 12.04 9.87
N LEU A 31 12.58 11.65 8.70
CA LEU A 31 13.37 11.71 7.46
C LEU A 31 13.59 13.17 7.04
N SER A 32 14.82 13.66 7.14
CA SER A 32 15.18 15.06 6.82
C SER A 32 15.30 15.39 5.31
N ASP A 33 15.25 14.37 4.45
CA ASP A 33 15.51 14.55 3.02
C ASP A 33 14.30 15.14 2.28
N LYS A 34 14.41 16.43 1.91
CA LYS A 34 13.38 17.16 1.15
C LYS A 34 13.15 16.57 -0.25
N THR A 35 14.15 15.91 -0.84
CA THR A 35 14.00 15.30 -2.17
C THR A 35 13.04 14.12 -2.17
N LEU A 36 12.72 13.58 -0.99
CA LEU A 36 11.81 12.46 -0.79
C LEU A 36 10.39 12.89 -0.40
N GLN A 37 10.04 14.18 -0.44
CA GLN A 37 8.77 14.68 0.10
C GLN A 37 7.52 13.96 -0.46
N HIS A 38 7.43 13.80 -1.79
CA HIS A 38 6.31 13.09 -2.42
C HIS A 38 6.24 11.62 -2.02
N TYR A 39 7.40 10.98 -1.86
CA TYR A 39 7.46 9.61 -1.40
C TYR A 39 7.07 9.47 0.08
N LYS A 40 7.54 10.38 0.94
CA LYS A 40 7.11 10.46 2.34
C LYS A 40 5.60 10.58 2.43
N PHE A 41 4.97 11.35 1.54
CA PHE A 41 3.51 11.46 1.48
C PHE A 41 2.86 10.12 1.17
N CYS A 42 3.28 9.42 0.11
CA CYS A 42 2.71 8.10 -0.22
C CYS A 42 2.86 7.09 0.93
N LEU A 43 4.05 7.03 1.55
CA LEU A 43 4.27 6.18 2.72
C LEU A 43 3.40 6.57 3.91
N THR A 44 3.22 7.87 4.14
CA THR A 44 2.37 8.38 5.22
C THR A 44 0.92 7.95 5.00
N VAL A 45 0.39 8.12 3.78
CA VAL A 45 -0.98 7.71 3.45
C VAL A 45 -1.16 6.21 3.65
N SER A 46 -0.24 5.38 3.16
CA SER A 46 -0.31 3.93 3.36
C SER A 46 -0.21 3.54 4.84
N THR A 47 0.71 4.16 5.60
CA THR A 47 0.88 3.89 7.04
C THR A 47 -0.37 4.28 7.83
N VAL A 48 -0.98 5.43 7.53
CA VAL A 48 -2.24 5.87 8.16
C VAL A 48 -3.38 4.91 7.83
N HIS A 49 -3.48 4.49 6.56
CA HIS A 49 -4.45 3.47 6.15
C HIS A 49 -4.26 2.14 6.90
N SER A 50 -3.03 1.66 7.07
CA SER A 50 -2.72 0.46 7.85
C SER A 50 -3.11 0.62 9.33
N ILE A 51 -2.88 1.79 9.94
CA ILE A 51 -3.34 2.09 11.31
C ILE A 51 -4.86 1.99 11.42
N LEU A 52 -5.58 2.63 10.50
CA LEU A 52 -7.04 2.61 10.48
C LEU A 52 -7.56 1.17 10.28
N THR A 53 -6.94 0.41 9.39
CA THR A 53 -7.28 -1.00 9.14
C THR A 53 -7.08 -1.84 10.41
N SER A 54 -5.95 -1.66 11.11
CA SER A 54 -5.70 -2.31 12.41
C SER A 54 -6.78 -1.98 13.44
N ILE A 55 -7.18 -0.71 13.56
CA ILE A 55 -8.28 -0.33 14.48
C ILE A 55 -9.56 -1.06 14.10
N THR A 56 -9.94 -1.04 12.82
CA THR A 56 -11.16 -1.73 12.38
C THR A 56 -11.10 -3.25 12.56
N ASN A 57 -9.93 -3.87 12.46
CA ASN A 57 -9.76 -5.30 12.74
C ASN A 57 -9.99 -5.64 14.21
N VAL A 58 -9.60 -4.77 15.16
CA VAL A 58 -9.93 -4.93 16.59
C VAL A 58 -11.42 -4.70 16.83
N VAL A 59 -12.01 -3.68 16.19
CA VAL A 59 -13.43 -3.36 16.36
C VAL A 59 -14.31 -4.49 15.80
N CYS A 60 -14.04 -4.97 14.60
CA CYS A 60 -14.91 -5.94 13.94
C CYS A 60 -14.56 -7.39 14.28
N VAL A 61 -13.28 -7.73 14.44
CA VAL A 61 -12.72 -9.11 14.43
C VAL A 61 -13.52 -9.97 13.44
N LEU A 62 -13.32 -9.66 12.16
CA LEU A 62 -14.10 -10.24 11.08
C LEU A 62 -13.53 -11.60 10.71
N THR A 63 -14.38 -12.62 10.75
CA THR A 63 -14.03 -14.00 10.38
C THR A 63 -14.94 -14.49 9.29
N HIS A 64 -14.36 -15.01 8.21
CA HIS A 64 -15.06 -15.52 7.06
C HIS A 64 -15.49 -16.96 7.29
N ILE A 65 -16.68 -17.29 6.77
CA ILE A 65 -17.28 -18.61 6.81
C ILE A 65 -17.79 -18.87 5.40
N ILE A 66 -17.38 -20.01 4.84
CA ILE A 66 -17.81 -20.48 3.53
C ILE A 66 -18.56 -21.79 3.74
N ASP A 67 -19.84 -21.77 3.39
CA ASP A 67 -20.78 -22.86 3.55
C ASP A 67 -21.54 -23.03 2.22
N HIS A 68 -21.18 -24.07 1.45
CA HIS A 68 -21.69 -24.28 0.10
C HIS A 68 -21.55 -23.03 -0.78
N ASP A 69 -22.66 -22.47 -1.31
CA ASP A 69 -22.69 -21.26 -2.13
C ASP A 69 -22.74 -19.96 -1.30
N ALA A 70 -22.81 -20.06 0.03
CA ALA A 70 -22.86 -18.93 0.93
C ALA A 70 -21.45 -18.48 1.35
N VAL A 71 -21.19 -17.19 1.15
CA VAL A 71 -19.96 -16.50 1.56
C VAL A 71 -20.37 -15.41 2.53
N TYR A 72 -20.08 -15.62 3.80
CA TYR A 72 -20.45 -14.67 4.85
C TYR A 72 -19.34 -14.50 5.88
N SER A 73 -19.52 -13.50 6.72
CA SER A 73 -18.58 -13.06 7.73
C SER A 73 -19.31 -12.86 9.04
N SER A 74 -18.71 -13.33 10.12
CA SER A 74 -19.18 -13.08 11.47
C SER A 74 -18.32 -12.03 12.16
N PHE A 75 -18.97 -11.16 12.94
CA PHE A 75 -18.29 -10.19 13.79
C PHE A 75 -18.04 -10.80 15.15
N ASN A 76 -16.78 -10.75 15.57
CA ASN A 76 -16.35 -11.26 16.86
C ASN A 76 -15.72 -10.18 17.76
N GLY A 77 -15.65 -8.92 17.32
CA GLY A 77 -14.92 -7.87 18.04
C GLY A 77 -15.79 -7.03 18.98
N LEU A 78 -15.32 -5.82 19.27
CA LEU A 78 -16.05 -4.80 20.04
C LEU A 78 -17.40 -4.41 19.40
N SER A 79 -17.54 -4.63 18.09
CA SER A 79 -18.77 -4.38 17.33
C SER A 79 -19.99 -5.16 17.84
N LEU A 80 -19.78 -6.26 18.57
CA LEU A 80 -20.85 -7.00 19.26
C LEU A 80 -21.51 -6.20 20.40
N LEU A 81 -20.82 -5.20 20.93
CA LEU A 81 -21.35 -4.30 21.97
C LEU A 81 -22.14 -3.14 21.35
N PHE A 82 -22.04 -2.93 20.04
CA PHE A 82 -22.63 -1.77 19.36
C PHE A 82 -24.09 -2.04 18.98
N PRO A 83 -24.96 -1.02 18.93
CA PRO A 83 -26.24 -1.17 18.25
C PRO A 83 -26.02 -1.55 16.77
N LYS A 84 -26.99 -2.24 16.16
CA LYS A 84 -26.86 -2.83 14.81
C LYS A 84 -26.37 -1.82 13.77
N TRP A 85 -26.93 -0.60 13.73
CA TRP A 85 -26.53 0.43 12.78
C TRP A 85 -25.05 0.84 12.90
N ALA A 86 -24.48 0.84 14.12
CA ALA A 86 -23.08 1.19 14.33
C ALA A 86 -22.15 0.03 13.95
N ALA A 87 -22.59 -1.22 14.14
CA ALA A 87 -21.90 -2.38 13.59
C ALA A 87 -21.91 -2.37 12.05
N ASP A 88 -23.02 -1.97 11.43
CA ASP A 88 -23.16 -1.84 9.98
C ASP A 88 -22.21 -0.78 9.41
N VAL A 89 -22.15 0.39 10.05
CA VAL A 89 -21.19 1.45 9.71
C VAL A 89 -19.75 0.93 9.85
N SER A 90 -19.45 0.17 10.91
CA SER A 90 -18.13 -0.42 11.12
C SER A 90 -17.76 -1.40 10.00
N LEU A 91 -18.71 -2.19 9.50
CA LEU A 91 -18.51 -3.04 8.33
C LEU A 91 -18.20 -2.23 7.08
N VAL A 92 -18.98 -1.18 6.79
CA VAL A 92 -18.74 -0.34 5.60
C VAL A 92 -17.34 0.26 5.66
N ILE A 93 -16.93 0.82 6.80
CA ILE A 93 -15.58 1.37 6.99
C ILE A 93 -14.52 0.30 6.75
N TRP A 94 -14.70 -0.90 7.31
CA TRP A 94 -13.76 -2.01 7.12
C TRP A 94 -13.65 -2.43 5.64
N ILE A 95 -14.78 -2.54 4.92
CA ILE A 95 -14.81 -2.87 3.49
C ILE A 95 -14.06 -1.80 2.70
N LEU A 96 -14.36 -0.51 2.94
CA LEU A 96 -13.72 0.60 2.24
C LEU A 96 -12.21 0.63 2.48
N LEU A 97 -11.76 0.43 3.72
CA LEU A 97 -10.34 0.33 4.04
C LEU A 97 -9.71 -0.88 3.36
N THR A 98 -10.36 -2.05 3.39
CA THR A 98 -9.86 -3.26 2.74
C THR A 98 -9.66 -3.06 1.24
N VAL A 99 -10.67 -2.50 0.55
CA VAL A 99 -10.56 -2.17 -0.89
C VAL A 99 -9.48 -1.14 -1.15
N PHE A 100 -9.39 -0.11 -0.30
CA PHE A 100 -8.36 0.92 -0.44
C PHE A 100 -6.95 0.36 -0.36
N ALA A 101 -6.74 -0.76 0.36
CA ALA A 101 -5.43 -1.40 0.49
C ALA A 101 -4.79 -1.77 -0.87
N TRP A 102 -5.60 -2.17 -1.87
CA TRP A 102 -5.09 -2.42 -3.21
C TRP A 102 -5.34 -1.27 -4.19
N THR A 103 -6.44 -0.51 -4.04
CA THR A 103 -6.71 0.60 -4.97
C THR A 103 -5.81 1.82 -4.75
N SER A 104 -5.14 1.94 -3.60
CA SER A 104 -4.12 2.96 -3.37
C SER A 104 -2.73 2.60 -3.91
N LEU A 105 -2.45 1.31 -4.20
CA LEU A 105 -1.15 0.86 -4.70
C LEU A 105 -0.69 1.62 -5.97
N PRO A 106 -1.55 1.85 -7.00
CA PRO A 106 -1.18 2.60 -8.18
C PRO A 106 -0.55 3.96 -7.89
N ALA A 107 -0.87 4.61 -6.77
CA ALA A 107 -0.41 5.95 -6.48
C ALA A 107 1.12 6.06 -6.44
N ALA A 108 1.79 5.15 -5.71
CA ALA A 108 3.23 5.13 -5.59
C ALA A 108 3.92 4.75 -6.92
N PHE A 109 3.32 3.84 -7.69
CA PHE A 109 3.85 3.41 -9.00
C PHE A 109 3.70 4.50 -10.07
N LEU A 110 2.56 5.17 -10.14
CA LEU A 110 2.33 6.31 -11.05
C LEU A 110 3.30 7.44 -10.74
N LEU A 111 3.50 7.75 -9.45
CA LEU A 111 4.48 8.74 -9.02
C LEU A 111 5.88 8.40 -9.54
N GLN A 112 6.33 7.16 -9.37
CA GLN A 112 7.64 6.72 -9.88
C GLN A 112 7.72 6.70 -11.40
N TYR A 113 6.65 6.31 -12.07
CA TYR A 113 6.57 6.32 -13.52
C TYR A 113 6.77 7.75 -14.04
N MET A 114 6.12 8.75 -13.44
CA MET A 114 6.28 10.15 -13.82
C MET A 114 7.71 10.65 -13.62
N ILE A 115 8.36 10.29 -12.51
CA ILE A 115 9.73 10.71 -12.19
C ILE A 115 10.75 10.05 -13.14
N ILE A 116 10.61 8.75 -13.42
CA ILE A 116 11.62 7.96 -14.12
C ILE A 116 11.41 8.00 -15.64
N VAL A 117 10.17 7.87 -16.10
CA VAL A 117 9.82 7.73 -17.53
C VAL A 117 9.50 9.07 -18.16
N LYS A 118 8.76 9.94 -17.45
CA LYS A 118 8.37 11.26 -17.97
C LYS A 118 9.31 12.39 -17.57
N HIS A 119 10.29 12.11 -16.70
CA HIS A 119 11.23 13.11 -16.18
C HIS A 119 10.53 14.34 -15.57
N SER A 120 9.29 14.16 -15.08
CA SER A 120 8.47 15.23 -14.54
C SER A 120 8.56 15.22 -13.02
N ILE A 121 8.82 16.38 -12.41
CA ILE A 121 8.73 16.54 -10.97
C ILE A 121 7.24 16.62 -10.62
N PRO A 122 6.71 15.67 -9.84
CA PRO A 122 5.32 15.70 -9.45
C PRO A 122 5.03 16.97 -8.66
N THR A 123 3.90 17.60 -8.95
CA THR A 123 3.35 18.70 -8.15
C THR A 123 2.25 18.16 -7.23
N TRP A 124 1.87 18.92 -6.21
CA TRP A 124 0.73 18.55 -5.36
C TRP A 124 -0.57 18.35 -6.13
N ARG A 125 -0.78 19.10 -7.22
CA ARG A 125 -1.92 18.91 -8.13
C ARG A 125 -1.88 17.54 -8.80
N ILE A 126 -0.73 17.15 -9.33
CA ILE A 126 -0.54 15.81 -9.93
C ILE A 126 -0.79 14.72 -8.90
N LEU A 127 -0.29 14.89 -7.67
CA LEU A 127 -0.50 13.93 -6.59
C LEU A 127 -1.99 13.80 -6.23
N SER A 128 -2.72 14.91 -6.16
CA SER A 128 -4.17 14.90 -5.96
C SER A 128 -4.89 14.15 -7.08
N TYR A 129 -4.51 14.36 -8.35
CA TYR A 129 -5.10 13.60 -9.46
C TYR A 129 -4.79 12.11 -9.40
N ILE A 130 -3.58 11.73 -9.00
CA ILE A 130 -3.20 10.33 -8.80
C ILE A 130 -4.10 9.67 -7.75
N TYR A 131 -4.28 10.30 -6.58
CA TYR A 131 -5.14 9.75 -5.53
C TYR A 131 -6.63 9.81 -5.90
N LEU A 132 -7.06 10.82 -6.64
CA LEU A 132 -8.41 10.86 -7.20
C LEU A 132 -8.66 9.66 -8.11
N THR A 133 -7.71 9.31 -8.98
CA THR A 133 -7.79 8.09 -9.81
C THR A 133 -7.91 6.84 -8.94
N CYS A 134 -7.13 6.70 -7.87
CA CYS A 134 -7.25 5.59 -6.91
C CYS A 134 -8.65 5.51 -6.29
N LEU A 135 -9.23 6.66 -5.90
CA LEU A 135 -10.59 6.72 -5.36
C LEU A 135 -11.65 6.37 -6.41
N LEU A 136 -11.47 6.82 -7.66
CA LEU A 136 -12.36 6.47 -8.77
C LEU A 136 -12.34 4.97 -9.06
N ILE A 137 -11.17 4.32 -8.97
CA ILE A 137 -11.05 2.86 -9.08
C ILE A 137 -11.83 2.17 -7.97
N SER A 138 -11.92 2.75 -6.76
CA SER A 138 -12.74 2.19 -5.68
C SER A 138 -14.25 2.36 -5.88
N THR A 139 -14.72 3.20 -6.80
CA THR A 139 -16.16 3.52 -6.94
C THR A 139 -17.10 2.32 -7.07
N PRO A 140 -16.76 1.21 -7.76
CA PRO A 140 -17.63 0.04 -7.86
C PRO A 140 -18.06 -0.52 -6.48
N ILE A 141 -17.22 -0.40 -5.44
CA ILE A 141 -17.55 -0.93 -4.11
C ILE A 141 -18.78 -0.23 -3.52
N PHE A 142 -18.96 1.06 -3.77
CA PHE A 142 -20.10 1.80 -3.20
C PHE A 142 -21.43 1.35 -3.80
N PHE A 143 -21.41 0.80 -5.02
CA PHE A 143 -22.59 0.26 -5.67
C PHE A 143 -22.92 -1.18 -5.22
N THR A 144 -21.91 -1.93 -4.78
CA THR A 144 -22.06 -3.35 -4.43
C THR A 144 -21.99 -3.63 -2.93
N VAL A 145 -21.63 -2.65 -2.09
CA VAL A 145 -21.51 -2.85 -0.63
C VAL A 145 -22.83 -3.29 0.00
N ASN A 146 -23.98 -2.91 -0.58
CA ASN A 146 -25.30 -3.33 -0.11
C ASN A 146 -25.51 -4.85 -0.22
N ASP A 147 -24.82 -5.53 -1.13
CA ASP A 147 -24.90 -6.99 -1.26
C ASP A 147 -24.21 -7.73 -0.10
N ALA A 148 -23.35 -7.03 0.66
CA ALA A 148 -22.77 -7.56 1.90
C ALA A 148 -23.74 -7.48 3.10
N PHE A 149 -24.90 -6.84 2.95
CA PHE A 149 -25.91 -6.76 3.99
C PHE A 149 -27.07 -7.72 3.68
N PRO A 150 -27.13 -8.88 4.36
CA PRO A 150 -28.24 -9.81 4.19
C PRO A 150 -29.54 -9.17 4.70
N LEU A 151 -30.67 -9.52 4.09
CA LEU A 151 -31.98 -9.21 4.68
C LEU A 151 -32.12 -9.90 6.04
N PRO A 152 -32.90 -9.33 6.99
CA PRO A 152 -33.06 -9.93 8.33
C PRO A 152 -33.48 -11.40 8.30
N SER A 153 -34.45 -11.75 7.46
CA SER A 153 -34.91 -13.13 7.25
C SER A 153 -33.80 -14.06 6.79
N PHE A 154 -32.90 -13.59 5.93
CA PHE A 154 -31.76 -14.38 5.46
C PHE A 154 -30.67 -14.49 6.52
N ALA A 155 -30.40 -13.42 7.27
CA ALA A 155 -29.45 -13.46 8.38
C ALA A 155 -29.82 -14.52 9.42
N GLU A 156 -31.10 -14.67 9.75
CA GLU A 156 -31.62 -15.72 10.65
C GLU A 156 -31.31 -17.13 10.15
N THR A 157 -31.22 -17.34 8.82
CA THR A 157 -30.84 -18.65 8.26
C THR A 157 -29.34 -18.93 8.35
N LEU A 158 -28.50 -17.89 8.43
CA LEU A 158 -27.03 -18.02 8.52
C LEU A 158 -26.56 -18.16 9.97
N GLU A 159 -27.30 -17.60 10.93
CA GLU A 159 -26.95 -17.64 12.36
C GLU A 159 -26.70 -19.06 12.90
N PRO A 160 -27.52 -20.09 12.61
CA PRO A 160 -27.31 -21.45 13.10
C PRO A 160 -25.93 -22.01 12.74
N THR A 161 -25.45 -21.74 11.52
CA THR A 161 -24.12 -22.21 11.09
C THR A 161 -23.01 -21.52 11.90
N VAL A 162 -23.13 -20.21 12.14
CA VAL A 162 -22.17 -19.47 12.99
C VAL A 162 -22.19 -19.97 14.43
N ARG A 163 -23.39 -20.18 15.00
CA ARG A 163 -23.55 -20.71 16.36
C ARG A 163 -22.95 -22.09 16.50
N SER A 164 -23.22 -22.98 15.53
CA SER A 164 -22.64 -24.32 15.48
C SER A 164 -21.11 -24.28 15.40
N MET A 165 -20.55 -23.47 14.49
CA MET A 165 -19.11 -23.35 14.28
C MET A 165 -18.35 -22.90 15.54
N TYR A 166 -18.91 -21.94 16.28
CA TYR A 166 -18.27 -21.41 17.49
C TYR A 166 -18.72 -22.07 18.79
N ALA A 167 -19.69 -22.99 18.73
CA ALA A 167 -20.38 -23.58 19.88
C ALA A 167 -20.96 -22.52 20.83
N LEU A 168 -21.74 -21.58 20.26
CA LEU A 168 -22.35 -20.47 21.00
C LEU A 168 -23.67 -20.88 21.65
N SER A 169 -23.98 -20.28 22.81
CA SER A 169 -25.29 -20.43 23.42
C SER A 169 -26.38 -19.67 22.63
N PRO A 170 -27.67 -20.02 22.80
CA PRO A 170 -28.77 -19.31 22.14
C PRO A 170 -28.84 -17.82 22.50
N GLU A 171 -28.43 -17.45 23.71
CA GLU A 171 -28.49 -16.08 24.24
C GLU A 171 -27.34 -15.20 23.74
N GLU A 172 -26.25 -15.80 23.25
CA GLU A 172 -25.12 -15.05 22.72
C GLU A 172 -25.51 -14.31 21.44
N ARG A 173 -25.15 -13.03 21.37
CA ARG A 173 -25.39 -12.21 20.18
C ARG A 173 -24.47 -12.65 19.04
N VAL A 174 -25.08 -12.81 17.87
CA VAL A 174 -24.41 -13.09 16.60
C VAL A 174 -24.67 -11.94 15.63
N LEU A 175 -23.66 -11.57 14.86
CA LEU A 175 -23.78 -10.59 13.79
C LEU A 175 -23.17 -11.22 12.54
N VAL A 176 -23.99 -11.44 11.53
CA VAL A 176 -23.61 -12.09 10.26
C VAL A 176 -23.83 -11.13 9.10
N TYR A 177 -22.87 -11.08 8.19
CA TYR A 177 -22.86 -10.26 6.99
C TYR A 177 -22.42 -11.08 5.78
N GLY A 178 -22.83 -10.71 4.57
CA GLY A 178 -22.52 -11.44 3.34
C GLY A 178 -23.79 -11.96 2.66
N GLY A 179 -23.62 -12.99 1.84
CA GLY A 179 -24.70 -13.51 1.02
C GLY A 179 -24.32 -14.79 0.28
N THR A 180 -25.15 -15.18 -0.67
CA THR A 180 -24.91 -16.33 -1.55
C THR A 180 -24.39 -15.88 -2.91
N LEU A 181 -23.52 -16.68 -3.52
CA LEU A 181 -23.07 -16.41 -4.88
C LEU A 181 -24.22 -16.43 -5.88
N PHE A 182 -25.21 -17.28 -5.65
CA PHE A 182 -26.41 -17.36 -6.49
C PHE A 182 -27.58 -16.60 -5.85
N PRO A 183 -28.47 -16.00 -6.67
CA PRO A 183 -29.65 -15.31 -6.16
C PRO A 183 -30.55 -16.24 -5.34
N ARG A 184 -30.98 -15.78 -4.17
CA ARG A 184 -31.93 -16.50 -3.31
C ARG A 184 -33.16 -15.65 -2.99
N PRO A 185 -34.40 -16.16 -3.15
CA PRO A 185 -35.62 -15.41 -2.85
C PRO A 185 -35.68 -14.89 -1.41
N GLU A 186 -35.15 -15.66 -0.46
CA GLU A 186 -35.14 -15.33 0.97
C GLU A 186 -34.27 -14.09 1.28
N ASN A 187 -33.29 -13.82 0.41
CA ASN A 187 -32.44 -12.62 0.46
C ASN A 187 -32.87 -11.56 -0.58
N GLY A 188 -34.13 -11.60 -1.03
CA GLY A 188 -34.68 -10.65 -2.00
C GLY A 188 -34.03 -10.76 -3.39
N ASN A 189 -33.62 -11.97 -3.78
CA ASN A 189 -32.89 -12.25 -5.02
C ASN A 189 -31.56 -11.49 -5.18
N ARG A 190 -30.98 -11.00 -4.07
CA ARG A 190 -29.63 -10.44 -4.08
C ARG A 190 -28.59 -11.52 -4.28
N THR A 191 -27.48 -11.16 -4.93
CA THR A 191 -26.34 -12.03 -5.16
C THR A 191 -25.06 -11.37 -4.65
N PHE A 192 -24.29 -12.13 -3.89
CA PHE A 192 -22.97 -11.71 -3.43
C PHE A 192 -21.91 -11.75 -4.54
N ALA A 193 -22.22 -12.36 -5.69
CA ALA A 193 -21.33 -12.39 -6.85
C ALA A 193 -21.08 -10.99 -7.41
N LEU A 194 -22.04 -10.07 -7.35
CA LEU A 194 -21.83 -8.68 -7.77
C LEU A 194 -20.78 -8.00 -6.89
N TYR A 195 -20.87 -8.14 -5.58
CA TYR A 195 -19.84 -7.67 -4.66
C TYR A 195 -18.46 -8.27 -4.97
N ILE A 196 -18.37 -9.59 -5.16
CA ILE A 196 -17.10 -10.26 -5.42
C ILE A 196 -16.52 -9.86 -6.79
N PHE A 197 -17.25 -10.00 -7.89
CA PHE A 197 -16.68 -9.80 -9.23
C PHE A 197 -16.59 -8.32 -9.61
N LEU A 198 -17.63 -7.53 -9.33
CA LEU A 198 -17.65 -6.11 -9.68
C LEU A 198 -17.02 -5.24 -8.59
N GLY A 199 -17.32 -5.50 -7.31
CA GLY A 199 -16.76 -4.74 -6.20
C GLY A 199 -15.28 -5.05 -5.95
N VAL A 200 -14.92 -6.33 -5.82
CA VAL A 200 -13.54 -6.74 -5.51
C VAL A 200 -12.74 -7.02 -6.78
N GLY A 201 -13.24 -7.87 -7.67
CA GLY A 201 -12.54 -8.33 -8.87
C GLY A 201 -12.14 -7.19 -9.80
N LEU A 202 -13.10 -6.36 -10.22
CA LEU A 202 -12.81 -5.23 -11.12
C LEU A 202 -11.83 -4.22 -10.50
N THR A 203 -12.01 -3.86 -9.23
CA THR A 203 -11.15 -2.86 -8.56
C THR A 203 -9.73 -3.41 -8.37
N PHE A 204 -9.60 -4.69 -8.03
CA PHE A 204 -8.33 -5.39 -7.93
C PHE A 204 -7.63 -5.47 -9.30
N SER A 205 -8.32 -5.95 -10.33
CA SER A 205 -7.77 -6.06 -11.70
C SER A 205 -7.35 -4.71 -12.27
N ALA A 206 -8.16 -3.66 -12.10
CA ALA A 206 -7.82 -2.31 -12.55
C ALA A 206 -6.56 -1.78 -11.85
N SER A 207 -6.48 -1.95 -10.53
CA SER A 207 -5.34 -1.49 -9.72
C SER A 207 -4.04 -2.20 -10.13
N TYR A 208 -4.04 -3.53 -10.18
CA TYR A 208 -2.86 -4.30 -10.58
C TYR A 208 -2.52 -4.11 -12.06
N GLY A 209 -3.49 -3.86 -12.93
CA GLY A 209 -3.26 -3.48 -14.32
C GLY A 209 -2.42 -2.20 -14.45
N ILE A 210 -2.75 -1.16 -13.68
CA ILE A 210 -1.98 0.10 -13.65
C ILE A 210 -0.59 -0.14 -13.05
N VAL A 211 -0.48 -0.91 -11.97
CA VAL A 211 0.81 -1.27 -11.37
C VAL A 211 1.71 -1.96 -12.39
N LEU A 212 1.22 -3.01 -13.07
CA LEU A 212 1.97 -3.74 -14.09
C LEU A 212 2.39 -2.84 -15.26
N PHE A 213 1.50 -1.96 -15.72
CA PHE A 213 1.82 -0.97 -16.74
C PHE A 213 2.99 -0.06 -16.31
N CYS A 214 2.90 0.50 -15.09
CA CYS A 214 3.92 1.38 -14.55
C CYS A 214 5.26 0.65 -14.39
N VAL A 215 5.25 -0.56 -13.83
CA VAL A 215 6.45 -1.39 -13.63
C VAL A 215 7.15 -1.66 -14.94
N ARG A 216 6.42 -2.09 -15.98
CA ARG A 216 6.99 -2.34 -17.31
C ARG A 216 7.64 -1.09 -17.88
N GLY A 217 6.96 0.06 -17.78
CA GLY A 217 7.49 1.33 -18.27
C GLY A 217 8.75 1.79 -17.52
N ILE A 218 8.75 1.67 -16.20
CA ILE A 218 9.89 2.02 -15.35
C ILE A 218 11.09 1.11 -15.65
N LEU A 219 10.89 -0.21 -15.72
CA LEU A 219 11.96 -1.16 -16.02
C LEU A 219 12.56 -0.93 -17.41
N LYS A 220 11.72 -0.63 -18.42
CA LYS A 220 12.18 -0.25 -19.76
C LYS A 220 13.05 1.01 -19.70
N ALA A 221 12.58 2.08 -19.04
CA ALA A 221 13.34 3.32 -18.93
C ALA A 221 14.69 3.13 -18.20
N ILE A 222 14.73 2.31 -17.14
CA ILE A 222 15.98 1.97 -16.44
C ILE A 222 16.95 1.21 -17.34
N ARG A 223 16.44 0.24 -18.11
CA ARG A 223 17.27 -0.53 -19.06
C ARG A 223 17.85 0.38 -20.13
N ASP A 224 17.02 1.22 -20.75
CA ASP A 224 17.43 2.11 -21.83
C ASP A 224 18.47 3.14 -21.32
N GLN A 225 18.30 3.66 -20.10
CA GLN A 225 19.29 4.51 -19.43
C GLN A 225 20.61 3.78 -19.14
N THR A 226 20.56 2.49 -18.82
CA THR A 226 21.75 1.67 -18.56
C THR A 226 22.52 1.36 -19.84
N VAL A 227 21.82 1.02 -20.93
CA VAL A 227 22.44 0.65 -22.21
C VAL A 227 23.04 1.85 -22.92
N ASN A 228 22.35 2.99 -22.91
CA ASN A 228 22.77 4.18 -23.65
C ASN A 228 23.83 5.03 -22.91
N ASN A 229 24.35 4.56 -21.77
CA ASN A 229 25.29 5.31 -20.92
C ASN A 229 24.85 6.76 -20.64
N VAL A 230 23.53 7.00 -20.57
CA VAL A 230 23.00 8.33 -20.27
C VAL A 230 23.45 8.68 -18.84
N SER A 231 24.05 9.86 -18.68
CA SER A 231 24.85 10.36 -17.55
C SER A 231 24.14 10.46 -16.18
N ARG A 232 23.33 9.47 -15.78
CA ARG A 232 22.86 9.34 -14.41
C ARG A 232 23.95 8.69 -13.56
N SER A 233 24.20 9.31 -12.41
CA SER A 233 25.04 8.70 -11.37
C SER A 233 24.58 7.28 -11.06
N SER A 234 25.51 6.32 -11.06
CA SER A 234 25.29 4.92 -10.67
C SER A 234 24.55 4.80 -9.32
N LYS A 235 24.78 5.76 -8.42
CA LYS A 235 24.09 5.90 -7.13
C LYS A 235 22.58 6.12 -7.29
N SER A 236 22.15 6.99 -8.20
CA SER A 236 20.73 7.27 -8.46
C SER A 236 20.02 6.05 -9.03
N LEU A 237 20.67 5.34 -9.96
CA LEU A 237 20.11 4.13 -10.56
C LEU A 237 19.93 3.01 -9.52
N LYS A 238 20.94 2.81 -8.66
CA LYS A 238 20.86 1.84 -7.54
C LYS A 238 19.72 2.19 -6.58
N MET A 239 19.54 3.49 -6.28
CA MET A 239 18.45 3.97 -5.43
C MET A 239 17.08 3.69 -6.06
N GLN A 240 16.90 3.96 -7.36
CA GLN A 240 15.64 3.70 -8.08
C GLN A 240 15.31 2.20 -8.13
N LYS A 241 16.30 1.33 -8.40
CA LYS A 241 16.10 -0.12 -8.39
C LYS A 241 15.60 -0.61 -7.02
N ARG A 242 16.26 -0.21 -5.93
CA ARG A 242 15.82 -0.55 -4.56
C ARG A 242 14.42 -0.04 -4.24
N PHE A 243 14.09 1.14 -4.74
CA PHE A 243 12.77 1.73 -4.57
C PHE A 243 11.69 0.90 -5.26
N ILE A 244 11.90 0.50 -6.50
CA ILE A 244 10.95 -0.34 -7.25
C ILE A 244 10.80 -1.69 -6.58
N THR A 245 11.91 -2.31 -6.14
CA THR A 245 11.85 -3.56 -5.37
C THR A 245 10.95 -3.42 -4.14
N MET A 246 11.05 -2.31 -3.42
CA MET A 246 10.16 -2.05 -2.28
C MET A 246 8.70 -1.94 -2.71
N LEU A 247 8.38 -1.15 -3.74
CA LEU A 247 7.00 -1.02 -4.21
C LEU A 247 6.42 -2.37 -4.67
N MET A 248 7.24 -3.21 -5.32
CA MET A 248 6.83 -4.55 -5.71
C MET A 248 6.54 -5.44 -4.51
N LEU A 249 7.36 -5.37 -3.46
CA LEU A 249 7.10 -6.09 -2.20
C LEU A 249 5.81 -5.60 -1.54
N GLU A 250 5.61 -4.27 -1.48
CA GLU A 250 4.39 -3.65 -0.96
C GLU A 250 3.14 -4.11 -1.73
N ALA A 251 3.20 -4.16 -3.06
CA ALA A 251 2.10 -4.64 -3.89
C ALA A 251 1.88 -6.17 -3.79
N THR A 252 2.92 -6.94 -3.46
CA THR A 252 2.82 -8.40 -3.34
C THR A 252 2.11 -8.82 -2.06
N VAL A 253 2.21 -8.04 -0.97
CA VAL A 253 1.57 -8.39 0.31
C VAL A 253 0.04 -8.44 0.19
N PRO A 254 -0.68 -7.38 -0.24
CA PRO A 254 -2.13 -7.48 -0.46
C PRO A 254 -2.49 -8.55 -1.49
N PHE A 255 -1.67 -8.73 -2.54
CA PHE A 255 -1.93 -9.75 -3.55
C PHE A 255 -1.99 -11.16 -2.94
N PHE A 256 -0.98 -11.50 -2.14
CA PHE A 256 -0.88 -12.84 -1.55
C PHE A 256 -1.89 -13.03 -0.41
N PHE A 257 -1.94 -12.11 0.54
CA PHE A 257 -2.76 -12.29 1.74
C PHE A 257 -4.25 -12.01 1.51
N LEU A 258 -4.61 -11.10 0.59
CA LEU A 258 -6.02 -10.81 0.27
C LEU A 258 -6.44 -11.52 -1.01
N GLY A 259 -5.68 -11.38 -2.08
CA GLY A 259 -6.04 -11.94 -3.39
C GLY A 259 -6.17 -13.46 -3.39
N VAL A 260 -5.24 -14.18 -2.75
CA VAL A 260 -5.32 -15.65 -2.65
C VAL A 260 -6.51 -16.07 -1.78
N CYS A 261 -6.69 -15.44 -0.60
CA CYS A 261 -7.82 -15.75 0.30
C CYS A 261 -9.17 -15.54 -0.40
N VAL A 262 -9.37 -14.38 -1.05
CA VAL A 262 -10.59 -14.08 -1.81
C VAL A 262 -10.78 -15.07 -2.97
N GLY A 263 -9.70 -15.40 -3.70
CA GLY A 263 -9.75 -16.38 -4.78
C GLY A 263 -10.18 -17.77 -4.30
N VAL A 264 -9.62 -18.23 -3.18
CA VAL A 264 -9.98 -19.51 -2.54
C VAL A 264 -11.44 -19.49 -2.05
N PHE A 265 -11.87 -18.42 -1.39
CA PHE A 265 -13.27 -18.27 -0.94
C PHE A 265 -14.25 -18.29 -2.10
N THR A 266 -13.93 -17.56 -3.17
CA THR A 266 -14.78 -17.52 -4.38
C THR A 266 -14.85 -18.87 -5.05
N LEU A 267 -13.71 -19.56 -5.22
CA LEU A 267 -13.67 -20.87 -5.85
C LEU A 267 -14.41 -21.92 -5.00
N ALA A 268 -14.19 -21.93 -3.68
CA ALA A 268 -14.91 -22.81 -2.76
C ALA A 268 -16.42 -22.58 -2.84
N GLY A 269 -16.86 -21.32 -2.83
CA GLY A 269 -18.27 -20.98 -3.00
C GLY A 269 -18.86 -21.42 -4.34
N LEU A 270 -18.10 -21.27 -5.44
CA LEU A 270 -18.56 -21.67 -6.79
C LEU A 270 -18.69 -23.20 -6.93
N VAL A 271 -17.79 -23.95 -6.29
CA VAL A 271 -17.81 -25.43 -6.29
C VAL A 271 -18.80 -25.97 -5.25
N GLY A 272 -19.22 -25.15 -4.29
CA GLY A 272 -20.09 -25.57 -3.19
C GLY A 272 -19.33 -26.33 -2.09
N VAL A 273 -18.06 -25.99 -1.86
CA VAL A 273 -17.21 -26.62 -0.84
C VAL A 273 -17.23 -25.81 0.45
N GLU A 274 -17.55 -26.47 1.56
CA GLU A 274 -17.37 -25.90 2.90
C GLU A 274 -15.88 -25.85 3.29
N LEU A 275 -15.41 -24.69 3.76
CA LEU A 275 -14.01 -24.55 4.21
C LEU A 275 -13.83 -24.75 5.71
N GLY A 276 -14.89 -24.65 6.52
CA GLY A 276 -14.83 -24.80 7.97
C GLY A 276 -13.70 -24.00 8.62
N LEU A 277 -12.82 -24.66 9.38
CA LEU A 277 -11.69 -24.04 10.08
C LEU A 277 -10.67 -23.36 9.14
N TYR A 278 -10.54 -23.80 7.88
CA TYR A 278 -9.62 -23.19 6.94
C TYR A 278 -10.00 -21.74 6.62
N ALA A 279 -11.30 -21.40 6.59
CA ALA A 279 -11.74 -20.02 6.38
C ALA A 279 -11.35 -19.10 7.55
N LEU A 280 -11.28 -19.63 8.78
CA LEU A 280 -10.81 -18.89 9.94
C LEU A 280 -9.31 -18.60 9.85
N VAL A 281 -8.51 -19.58 9.46
CA VAL A 281 -7.06 -19.39 9.24
C VAL A 281 -6.80 -18.37 8.14
N MET A 282 -7.59 -18.41 7.05
CA MET A 282 -7.49 -17.39 6.01
C MET A 282 -7.87 -15.99 6.52
N SER A 283 -8.81 -15.90 7.47
CA SER A 283 -9.18 -14.62 8.09
C SER A 283 -8.05 -14.03 8.95
N THR A 284 -7.23 -14.85 9.62
CA THR A 284 -6.04 -14.35 10.33
C THR A 284 -4.99 -13.83 9.34
N PHE A 285 -4.79 -14.50 8.21
CA PHE A 285 -3.90 -14.01 7.15
C PHE A 285 -4.32 -12.63 6.62
N VAL A 286 -5.63 -12.40 6.41
CA VAL A 286 -6.16 -11.08 6.04
C VAL A 286 -5.84 -10.04 7.13
N ALA A 287 -6.01 -10.39 8.41
CA ALA A 287 -5.77 -9.50 9.54
C ALA A 287 -4.28 -9.12 9.72
N MET A 288 -3.35 -9.99 9.29
CA MET A 288 -1.90 -9.75 9.39
C MET A 288 -1.36 -8.68 8.43
N VAL A 289 -2.10 -8.33 7.37
CA VAL A 289 -1.61 -7.44 6.29
C VAL A 289 -0.98 -6.14 6.81
N PRO A 290 -1.62 -5.36 7.71
CA PRO A 290 -1.04 -4.11 8.21
C PRO A 290 0.30 -4.28 8.94
N ALA A 291 0.46 -5.38 9.69
CA ALA A 291 1.70 -5.68 10.42
C ALA A 291 2.83 -6.05 9.46
N VAL A 292 2.55 -6.90 8.47
CA VAL A 292 3.53 -7.31 7.46
C VAL A 292 3.99 -6.10 6.64
N GLN A 293 3.08 -5.22 6.21
CA GLN A 293 3.41 -3.98 5.51
C GLN A 293 4.34 -3.09 6.35
N ALA A 294 4.04 -2.90 7.64
CA ALA A 294 4.88 -2.10 8.53
C ALA A 294 6.29 -2.68 8.67
N ILE A 295 6.43 -4.01 8.79
CA ILE A 295 7.74 -4.68 8.85
C ILE A 295 8.54 -4.41 7.58
N LEU A 296 7.92 -4.50 6.41
CA LEU A 296 8.56 -4.19 5.13
C LEU A 296 9.04 -2.73 5.07
N TYR A 297 8.24 -1.79 5.56
CA TYR A 297 8.62 -0.39 5.65
C TYR A 297 9.81 -0.15 6.59
N ILE A 298 9.81 -0.76 7.78
CA ILE A 298 10.92 -0.69 8.73
C ILE A 298 12.19 -1.25 8.10
N TRP A 299 12.11 -2.43 7.47
CA TRP A 299 13.23 -3.07 6.81
C TRP A 299 13.82 -2.18 5.70
N HIS A 300 12.97 -1.60 4.86
CA HIS A 300 13.40 -0.71 3.79
C HIS A 300 14.06 0.58 4.33
N LEU A 301 13.43 1.22 5.32
CA LEU A 301 13.92 2.47 5.90
C LEU A 301 15.25 2.28 6.65
N ARG A 302 15.46 1.13 7.31
CA ARG A 302 16.74 0.76 7.92
C ARG A 302 17.84 0.59 6.89
N GLY A 303 17.56 -0.08 5.78
CA GLY A 303 18.52 -0.28 4.69
C GLY A 303 19.07 1.03 4.09
N ARG A 304 18.32 2.15 4.18
CA ARG A 304 18.78 3.47 3.75
C ARG A 304 19.73 4.15 4.74
N SER A 305 19.63 3.82 6.03
CA SER A 305 20.44 4.45 7.07
C SER A 305 21.88 3.93 7.06
N GLY A 306 22.09 2.65 6.72
CA GLY A 306 23.43 2.05 6.63
C GLY A 306 24.27 2.52 5.44
N ASP A 307 23.64 2.99 4.35
CA ASP A 307 24.33 3.49 3.15
C ASP A 307 24.81 4.94 3.28
N ARG A 308 24.54 5.60 4.42
CA ARG A 308 25.24 6.83 4.80
C ARG A 308 26.66 6.44 5.21
N SER A 309 27.52 6.16 4.23
CA SER A 309 28.97 6.17 4.46
C SER A 309 29.27 7.42 5.29
N PRO A 310 30.01 7.30 6.42
CA PRO A 310 30.53 8.46 7.10
C PRO A 310 31.21 9.26 6.00
N SER A 311 30.67 10.43 5.70
CA SER A 311 31.31 11.37 4.81
C SER A 311 32.73 11.41 5.31
N HIS A 312 33.67 10.93 4.50
CA HIS A 312 35.06 11.24 4.70
C HIS A 312 35.04 12.76 4.82
N THR A 313 35.14 13.21 6.06
CA THR A 313 35.60 14.53 6.40
C THR A 313 37.03 14.42 5.92
N THR A 314 37.21 14.59 4.61
CA THR A 314 38.49 14.87 4.04
C THR A 314 38.82 16.18 4.71
N THR A 315 39.55 16.06 5.81
CA THR A 315 40.23 17.16 6.46
C THR A 315 41.11 17.72 5.35
N VAL A 316 40.57 18.68 4.60
CA VAL A 316 41.33 19.57 3.72
C VAL A 316 42.07 20.50 4.70
N SER A 317 42.98 19.92 5.47
CA SER A 317 43.84 20.58 6.43
C SER A 317 45.26 20.10 6.18
N ALA A 318 45.78 20.30 4.97
CA ALA A 318 47.22 20.39 4.69
C ALA A 318 47.48 20.52 3.18
N GLN A 319 46.96 21.56 2.51
CA GLN A 319 47.53 21.93 1.20
C GLN A 319 47.39 23.42 0.85
N ARG A 320 47.27 24.29 1.88
CA ARG A 320 47.16 25.74 1.69
C ARG A 320 48.32 26.54 2.27
N THR A 321 49.55 26.01 2.24
CA THR A 321 50.74 26.74 2.74
C THR A 321 52.00 26.67 1.86
N THR A 322 51.94 26.26 0.59
CA THR A 322 53.16 26.22 -0.28
C THR A 322 52.93 26.63 -1.74
N ALA A 323 51.99 27.52 -2.02
CA ALA A 323 51.84 28.12 -3.37
C ALA A 323 51.64 29.64 -3.33
N ARG A 324 52.27 30.32 -2.38
CA ARG A 324 52.36 31.80 -2.33
C ARG A 324 53.82 32.25 -2.26
N SER A 325 54.62 31.84 -3.24
CA SER A 325 55.89 32.47 -3.55
C SER A 325 56.34 32.04 -4.95
N THR A 326 56.01 32.84 -5.97
CA THR A 326 56.76 33.07 -7.24
C THR A 326 55.94 33.63 -8.41
N THR A 327 54.66 33.97 -8.26
CA THR A 327 53.91 34.70 -9.31
C THR A 327 53.93 36.22 -9.12
N VAL A 328 55.13 36.79 -8.99
CA VAL A 328 55.38 38.24 -9.11
C VAL A 328 56.58 38.41 -10.05
N ARG A 329 56.42 38.09 -11.34
CA ARG A 329 57.43 38.44 -12.35
C ARG A 329 56.98 38.30 -13.81
N ASN A 330 55.76 38.65 -14.18
CA ASN A 330 55.37 38.61 -15.61
C ASN A 330 54.29 39.62 -16.05
N SER A 331 54.10 40.72 -15.32
CA SER A 331 53.16 41.78 -15.73
C SER A 331 53.80 42.91 -16.56
N ASP A 332 55.12 42.96 -16.69
CA ASP A 332 55.80 44.11 -17.33
C ASP A 332 56.16 43.88 -18.81
N SER A 333 55.99 42.67 -19.35
CA SER A 333 56.33 42.37 -20.75
C SER A 333 55.17 42.49 -21.74
N LEU A 334 53.91 42.55 -21.27
CA LEU A 334 52.74 42.61 -22.16
C LEU A 334 52.28 44.03 -22.53
N VAL A 335 52.79 45.08 -21.87
CA VAL A 335 52.44 46.47 -22.20
C VAL A 335 53.35 47.05 -23.30
N ALA A 336 54.50 46.43 -23.57
CA ALA A 336 55.41 46.87 -24.63
C ALA A 336 54.99 46.43 -26.03
N GLN A 337 54.19 45.36 -26.17
CA GLN A 337 53.87 44.77 -27.48
C GLN A 337 52.63 45.38 -28.14
N THR A 338 51.71 45.98 -27.37
CA THR A 338 50.49 46.61 -27.92
C THR A 338 50.73 48.00 -28.52
N ARG A 339 51.93 48.58 -28.37
CA ARG A 339 52.27 49.91 -28.92
C ARG A 339 52.91 49.89 -30.30
N GLN A 340 53.22 48.72 -30.85
CA GLN A 340 53.94 48.62 -32.14
C GLN A 340 53.03 48.31 -33.34
N GLU A 341 51.79 47.89 -33.14
CA GLU A 341 50.87 47.53 -34.24
C GLU A 341 49.96 48.69 -34.71
N SER A 342 49.99 49.85 -34.06
CA SER A 342 49.14 51.00 -34.43
C SER A 342 49.82 52.02 -35.36
N ALA A 343 50.96 51.70 -35.98
CA ALA A 343 51.76 52.66 -36.77
C ALA A 343 51.95 52.30 -38.26
N THR A 344 51.35 51.22 -38.77
CA THR A 344 51.46 50.85 -40.20
C THR A 344 50.07 50.61 -40.79
N GLY A 345 49.47 51.68 -41.30
CA GLY A 345 48.17 51.63 -41.97
C GLY A 345 47.82 52.98 -42.59
N ASN A 346 48.69 53.49 -43.45
CA ASN A 346 48.39 54.53 -44.44
C ASN A 346 49.11 54.15 -45.75
N ASP A 347 48.38 54.34 -46.84
CA ASP A 347 48.67 54.14 -48.27
C ASP A 347 48.36 52.76 -48.87
#